data_AF-A0A2M8CHY2-F1
#
_entry.id   AF-A0A2M8CHY2-F1
#
_cell.length_a   1.000
_cell.length_b   1.000
_cell.length_c   1.000
_cell.angle_alpha   90.00
_cell.angle_beta   90.00
_cell.angle_gamma   90.00
#
_symmetry.space_group_name_H-M   'P 1'
#
loop_
_entity.id
_entity.type
_entity.pdbx_description
1 polymer ?
#
loop_
_entity_poly.entity_id
_entity_poly.type
_entity_poly.pdbx_seq_one_letter_code
_entity_poly.pdbx_strand_id
1 'polypeptide(L)'
;RWNRDPKPNPAISVYATFSNNPIWFSDPLGDTIIVGKNGDVSRADRDKDDNLVDNLVFTQGENGILNSIGELGAEIDVSEIFPNIMQENKEEAKELGILGWAWNVKPEGKWDYKANKNTIFGLAWSETLKKQKINPDAKHTSFRTEGFTFQDASDVGNYNAGFTGSWTYNGGGIYPVLQVVGAGFVETLKDFSNGDFHDAFNQTNQLFGMPPLPPFGDEVDDFFWNTFGMSSSLKEQGKLK
;
A
#
# COMPACT_ATOMS: atom_id res chain seq x y z
N ARG A 1 -32.19 1.89 24.04
CA ARG A 1 -32.52 3.18 23.39
C ARG A 1 -32.34 2.97 21.89
N TRP A 2 -33.19 3.56 21.04
CA TRP A 2 -33.04 3.47 19.59
C TRP A 2 -32.00 4.48 19.10
N ASN A 3 -31.16 4.10 18.15
CA ASN A 3 -30.18 5.00 17.54
C ASN A 3 -30.89 5.99 16.60
N ARG A 4 -30.45 7.24 16.60
CA ARG A 4 -30.93 8.26 15.66
C ARG A 4 -30.27 8.05 14.30
N ASP A 5 -30.98 8.41 13.24
CA ASP A 5 -30.42 8.46 11.89
C ASP A 5 -29.24 9.47 11.87
N PRO A 6 -28.05 9.07 11.37
CA PRO A 6 -26.89 9.97 11.28
C PRO A 6 -27.09 11.14 10.29
N LYS A 7 -28.03 11.02 9.33
CA LYS A 7 -28.39 12.07 8.35
C LYS A 7 -29.90 12.36 8.40
N PRO A 8 -30.41 12.96 9.51
CA PRO A 8 -31.84 13.11 9.72
C PRO A 8 -32.46 14.10 8.73
N ASN A 9 -33.58 13.70 8.13
CA ASN A 9 -34.40 14.59 7.31
C ASN A 9 -35.35 15.41 8.23
N PRO A 10 -35.33 16.76 8.19
CA PRO A 10 -36.12 17.61 9.09
C PRO A 10 -37.64 17.40 8.99
N ALA A 11 -38.11 16.85 7.87
CA ALA A 11 -39.53 16.63 7.61
C ALA A 11 -40.07 15.32 8.20
N ILE A 12 -39.23 14.45 8.76
CA ILE A 12 -39.62 13.15 9.32
C ILE A 12 -39.03 12.96 10.72
N SER A 13 -39.46 11.89 11.41
CA SER A 13 -38.90 11.53 12.70
C SER A 13 -37.38 11.31 12.60
N VAL A 14 -36.60 11.81 13.55
CA VAL A 14 -35.15 11.53 13.68
C VAL A 14 -34.84 10.05 13.98
N TYR A 15 -35.88 9.26 14.21
CA TYR A 15 -35.83 7.81 14.38
C TYR A 15 -36.43 7.04 13.18
N ALA A 16 -36.85 7.73 12.12
CA ALA A 16 -37.33 7.08 10.90
C ALA A 16 -36.15 6.46 10.17
N THR A 17 -36.21 5.16 9.89
CA THR A 17 -35.24 4.48 9.04
C THR A 17 -35.70 4.54 7.58
N PHE A 18 -34.75 4.69 6.66
CA PHE A 18 -35.02 4.60 5.21
C PHE A 18 -36.11 5.55 4.72
N SER A 19 -36.22 6.73 5.33
CA SER A 19 -37.32 7.69 5.07
C SER A 19 -38.73 7.08 5.15
N ASN A 20 -38.94 6.12 6.06
CA ASN A 20 -40.16 5.31 6.19
C ASN A 20 -40.53 4.48 4.95
N ASN A 21 -39.60 4.25 4.03
CA ASN A 21 -39.80 3.41 2.85
C ASN A 21 -38.61 2.45 2.67
N PRO A 22 -38.58 1.35 3.46
CA PRO A 22 -37.51 0.35 3.41
C PRO A 22 -37.48 -0.48 2.12
N ILE A 23 -38.49 -0.33 1.23
CA ILE A 23 -38.56 -1.03 -0.06
C ILE A 23 -37.77 -0.25 -1.12
N TRP A 24 -37.84 1.09 -1.11
CA TRP A 24 -37.17 1.93 -2.11
C TRP A 24 -35.85 2.50 -1.63
N PHE A 25 -35.70 2.68 -0.32
CA PHE A 25 -34.48 3.14 0.30
C PHE A 25 -33.90 2.01 1.13
N SER A 26 -33.71 0.83 0.55
CA SER A 26 -32.80 -0.13 1.17
C SER A 26 -31.38 0.35 0.89
N ASP A 27 -30.63 0.73 1.93
CA ASP A 27 -29.18 0.80 1.86
C ASP A 27 -28.60 -0.40 2.62
N PRO A 28 -28.70 -1.62 2.04
CA PRO A 28 -28.27 -2.83 2.73
C PRO A 28 -26.77 -2.90 2.93
N LEU A 29 -25.98 -2.04 2.28
CA LEU A 29 -24.52 -2.04 2.34
C LEU A 29 -23.94 -0.81 3.06
N GLY A 30 -24.66 0.31 3.13
CA GLY A 30 -24.27 1.47 3.92
C GLY A 30 -23.44 2.52 3.18
N ASP A 31 -22.90 3.45 3.96
CA ASP A 31 -21.96 4.50 3.55
C ASP A 31 -20.53 3.92 3.47
N THR A 32 -20.26 3.13 2.41
CA THR A 32 -19.08 2.24 2.31
C THR A 32 -17.86 2.84 1.61
N ILE A 33 -16.68 2.23 1.82
CA ILE A 33 -15.49 2.47 1.00
C ILE A 33 -15.54 1.60 -0.26
N ILE A 34 -15.48 2.23 -1.45
CA ILE A 34 -15.46 1.53 -2.73
C ILE A 34 -14.11 1.75 -3.40
N VAL A 35 -13.42 0.66 -3.70
CA VAL A 35 -12.11 0.66 -4.37
C VAL A 35 -12.19 0.06 -5.77
N GLY A 36 -11.38 0.61 -6.67
CA GLY A 36 -11.19 0.10 -8.01
C GLY A 36 -10.24 -1.10 -8.05
N LYS A 37 -10.09 -1.68 -9.24
CA LYS A 37 -9.23 -2.84 -9.51
C LYS A 37 -7.74 -2.67 -9.15
N ASN A 38 -7.27 -1.41 -9.07
CA ASN A 38 -5.89 -1.06 -8.71
C ASN A 38 -5.81 -0.54 -7.26
N GLY A 39 -6.88 -0.68 -6.48
CA GLY A 39 -6.94 -0.19 -5.11
C GLY A 39 -7.21 1.31 -4.98
N ASP A 40 -7.46 2.02 -6.08
CA ASP A 40 -7.86 3.43 -6.05
C ASP A 40 -9.21 3.60 -5.34
N VAL A 41 -9.30 4.53 -4.40
CA VAL A 41 -10.53 4.83 -3.65
C VAL A 41 -11.44 5.69 -4.53
N SER A 42 -12.53 5.10 -4.99
CA SER A 42 -13.56 5.77 -5.81
C SER A 42 -14.63 6.46 -4.96
N ARG A 43 -14.87 5.94 -3.76
CA ARG A 43 -15.79 6.51 -2.75
C ARG A 43 -15.29 6.14 -1.36
N ALA A 44 -15.33 7.10 -0.44
CA ALA A 44 -15.12 6.88 0.99
C ALA A 44 -15.98 7.91 1.72
N ASP A 45 -17.12 7.46 2.24
CA ASP A 45 -18.09 8.36 2.85
C ASP A 45 -17.60 8.86 4.20
N ARG A 46 -17.75 10.16 4.42
CA ARG A 46 -17.30 10.84 5.64
C ARG A 46 -18.43 11.61 6.30
N ASP A 47 -18.36 11.70 7.63
CA ASP A 47 -19.22 12.56 8.42
C ASP A 47 -18.78 14.03 8.33
N LYS A 48 -19.50 14.91 9.03
CA LYS A 48 -19.23 16.35 9.09
C LYS A 48 -17.88 16.71 9.73
N ASP A 49 -17.27 15.77 10.46
CA ASP A 49 -16.03 15.93 11.20
C ASP A 49 -14.86 15.23 10.49
N ASP A 50 -15.03 14.85 9.22
CA ASP A 50 -14.06 14.13 8.36
C ASP A 50 -13.71 12.70 8.84
N ASN A 51 -14.54 12.10 9.69
CA ASN A 51 -14.40 10.68 10.05
C ASN A 51 -15.10 9.81 9.02
N LEU A 52 -14.55 8.63 8.75
CA LEU A 52 -15.26 7.65 7.94
C LEU A 52 -16.55 7.22 8.65
N VAL A 53 -17.63 7.08 7.87
CA VAL A 53 -18.93 6.66 8.40
C VAL A 53 -18.91 5.18 8.78
N ASP A 54 -18.24 4.34 7.99
CA ASP A 54 -17.95 2.95 8.31
C ASP A 54 -16.51 2.56 7.92
N ASN A 55 -16.12 1.33 8.25
CA ASN A 55 -14.81 0.77 7.91
C ASN A 55 -14.90 -0.28 6.80
N LEU A 56 -16.08 -0.52 6.21
CA LEU A 56 -16.28 -1.64 5.28
C LEU A 56 -15.72 -1.29 3.91
N VAL A 57 -14.95 -2.21 3.35
CA VAL A 57 -14.26 -2.02 2.07
C VAL A 57 -14.83 -2.98 1.03
N PHE A 58 -15.18 -2.43 -0.13
CA PHE A 58 -15.77 -3.15 -1.24
C PHE A 58 -15.01 -2.88 -2.54
N THR A 59 -14.90 -3.88 -3.39
CA THR A 59 -14.56 -3.71 -4.81
C THR A 59 -15.83 -3.61 -5.63
N GLN A 60 -15.80 -2.79 -6.68
CA GLN A 60 -16.86 -2.78 -7.68
C GLN A 60 -16.65 -3.91 -8.69
N GLY A 61 -17.43 -4.97 -8.56
CA GLY A 61 -17.47 -6.10 -9.51
C GLY A 61 -18.28 -5.79 -10.76
N GLU A 62 -18.55 -6.84 -11.55
CA GLU A 62 -19.32 -6.72 -12.79
C GLU A 62 -20.73 -6.17 -12.54
N ASN A 63 -21.23 -5.36 -13.48
CA ASN A 63 -22.57 -4.76 -13.43
C ASN A 63 -22.84 -3.89 -12.19
N GLY A 64 -21.78 -3.41 -11.51
CA GLY A 64 -21.91 -2.55 -10.33
C GLY A 64 -22.22 -3.30 -9.04
N ILE A 65 -22.11 -4.63 -9.03
CA ILE A 65 -22.23 -5.44 -7.81
C ILE A 65 -21.03 -5.13 -6.91
N LEU A 66 -21.28 -4.80 -5.65
CA LEU A 66 -20.22 -4.56 -4.66
C LEU A 66 -19.86 -5.87 -3.96
N ASN A 67 -18.58 -6.23 -3.98
CA ASN A 67 -18.05 -7.39 -3.28
C ASN A 67 -17.28 -6.91 -2.05
N SER A 68 -17.66 -7.35 -0.85
CA SER A 68 -16.92 -7.01 0.36
C SER A 68 -15.56 -7.70 0.32
N ILE A 69 -14.51 -6.92 0.58
CA ILE A 69 -13.13 -7.42 0.63
C ILE A 69 -12.52 -7.28 2.02
N GLY A 70 -13.21 -6.68 2.99
CA GLY A 70 -12.73 -6.60 4.37
C GLY A 70 -13.08 -5.29 5.05
N GLU A 71 -12.29 -4.92 6.06
CA GLU A 71 -12.54 -3.71 6.85
C GLU A 71 -11.25 -3.02 7.34
N LEU A 72 -11.28 -1.69 7.42
CA LEU A 72 -10.19 -0.89 7.97
C LEU A 72 -9.97 -1.15 9.47
N GLY A 73 -8.73 -1.43 9.85
CA GLY A 73 -8.31 -1.78 11.21
C GLY A 73 -8.39 -3.28 11.52
N ALA A 74 -8.84 -4.10 10.56
CA ALA A 74 -8.71 -5.55 10.60
C ALA A 74 -7.94 -6.02 9.36
N GLU A 75 -8.53 -6.87 8.53
CA GLU A 75 -7.91 -7.43 7.32
C GLU A 75 -8.69 -7.02 6.08
N ILE A 76 -7.97 -6.75 4.99
CA ILE A 76 -8.52 -6.52 3.64
C ILE A 76 -7.90 -7.53 2.68
N ASP A 77 -8.75 -8.26 1.96
CA ASP A 77 -8.37 -9.12 0.85
C ASP A 77 -8.07 -8.29 -0.40
N VAL A 78 -6.80 -8.26 -0.78
CA VAL A 78 -6.29 -7.57 -1.95
C VAL A 78 -5.86 -8.55 -3.04
N SER A 79 -6.34 -9.80 -3.01
CA SER A 79 -5.95 -10.84 -3.98
C SER A 79 -6.23 -10.46 -5.44
N GLU A 80 -7.31 -9.71 -5.68
CA GLU A 80 -7.63 -9.21 -7.04
C GLU A 80 -6.96 -7.87 -7.36
N ILE A 81 -6.59 -7.10 -6.34
CA ILE A 81 -6.06 -5.73 -6.48
C ILE A 81 -4.54 -5.76 -6.69
N PHE A 82 -3.85 -6.50 -5.82
CA PHE A 82 -2.41 -6.49 -5.70
C PHE A 82 -1.70 -6.95 -6.99
N PRO A 83 -2.13 -8.02 -7.69
CA PRO A 83 -1.53 -8.41 -8.96
C PRO A 83 -1.64 -7.34 -10.05
N ASN A 84 -2.74 -6.58 -10.09
CA ASN A 84 -2.90 -5.50 -11.08
C ASN A 84 -1.90 -4.38 -10.86
N ILE A 85 -1.71 -3.98 -9.59
CA ILE A 85 -0.73 -2.99 -9.19
C ILE A 85 0.69 -3.46 -9.52
N MET A 86 1.02 -4.70 -9.17
CA MET A 86 2.34 -5.27 -9.46
C MET A 86 2.62 -5.31 -10.95
N GLN A 87 1.64 -5.70 -11.76
CA GLN A 87 1.79 -5.73 -13.22
C GLN A 87 1.96 -4.31 -13.80
N GLU A 88 1.20 -3.32 -13.35
CA GLU A 88 1.35 -1.92 -13.79
C GLU A 88 2.74 -1.38 -13.43
N ASN A 89 3.14 -1.53 -12.17
CA ASN A 89 4.44 -1.06 -11.69
C ASN A 89 5.61 -1.78 -12.34
N LYS A 90 5.47 -3.07 -12.66
CA LYS A 90 6.48 -3.84 -13.39
C LYS A 90 6.72 -3.24 -14.78
N GLU A 91 5.67 -2.97 -15.53
CA GLU A 91 5.81 -2.39 -16.87
C GLU A 91 6.42 -0.99 -16.80
N GLU A 92 6.04 -0.18 -15.81
CA GLU A 92 6.68 1.12 -15.57
C GLU A 92 8.15 0.97 -15.17
N ALA A 93 8.47 0.03 -14.27
CA ALA A 93 9.81 -0.18 -13.75
C ALA A 93 10.81 -0.54 -14.85
N LYS A 94 10.40 -1.31 -15.87
CA LYS A 94 11.27 -1.69 -17.01
C LYS A 94 11.90 -0.49 -17.70
N GLU A 95 11.20 0.63 -17.74
CA GLU A 95 11.67 1.86 -18.39
C GLU A 95 12.53 2.73 -17.46
N LEU A 96 12.62 2.39 -16.18
CA LEU A 96 13.39 3.14 -15.19
C LEU A 96 14.82 2.63 -15.08
N GLY A 97 15.75 3.57 -14.93
CA GLY A 97 17.05 3.32 -14.31
C GLY A 97 16.98 3.49 -12.78
N ILE A 98 18.13 3.29 -12.11
CA ILE A 98 18.24 3.36 -10.64
C ILE A 98 17.65 4.64 -10.05
N LEU A 99 17.95 5.81 -10.64
CA LEU A 99 17.45 7.09 -10.12
C LEU A 99 15.93 7.25 -10.28
N GLY A 100 15.37 6.80 -11.41
CA GLY A 100 13.93 6.85 -11.66
C GLY A 100 13.18 5.92 -10.70
N TRP A 101 13.69 4.71 -10.50
CA TRP A 101 13.19 3.77 -9.51
C TRP A 101 13.24 4.36 -8.09
N ALA A 102 14.39 4.90 -7.68
CA ALA A 102 14.58 5.50 -6.36
C ALA A 102 13.60 6.66 -6.09
N TRP A 103 13.29 7.45 -7.13
CA TRP A 103 12.33 8.56 -7.03
C TRP A 103 10.89 8.08 -6.85
N ASN A 104 10.57 6.88 -7.33
CA ASN A 104 9.26 6.29 -7.15
C ASN A 104 9.11 5.62 -5.78
N VAL A 105 10.15 4.97 -5.23
CA VAL A 105 10.10 4.26 -3.93
C VAL A 105 10.38 5.13 -2.71
N LYS A 106 10.99 6.31 -2.87
CA LYS A 106 11.28 7.22 -1.75
C LYS A 106 9.98 7.64 -1.01
N PRO A 107 10.07 8.17 0.22
CA PRO A 107 8.93 8.78 0.89
C PRO A 107 8.22 9.81 0.01
N GLU A 108 6.89 9.77 0.00
CA GLU A 108 5.99 10.56 -0.87
C GLU A 108 6.17 10.31 -2.38
N GLY A 109 6.96 9.30 -2.76
CA GLY A 109 7.07 8.81 -4.12
C GLY A 109 5.80 8.10 -4.59
N LYS A 110 5.70 7.87 -5.90
CA LYS A 110 4.53 7.21 -6.51
C LYS A 110 4.21 5.85 -5.88
N TRP A 111 5.24 5.11 -5.47
CA TRP A 111 5.15 3.77 -4.90
C TRP A 111 5.24 3.74 -3.37
N ASP A 112 5.26 4.91 -2.73
CA ASP A 112 5.02 5.03 -1.29
C ASP A 112 3.51 4.96 -1.02
N TYR A 113 3.01 3.72 -0.91
CA TYR A 113 1.59 3.46 -0.72
C TYR A 113 1.02 4.05 0.58
N LYS A 114 1.86 4.29 1.59
CA LYS A 114 1.44 4.93 2.85
C LYS A 114 1.07 6.40 2.64
N ALA A 115 1.77 7.09 1.76
CA ALA A 115 1.56 8.51 1.49
C ALA A 115 0.34 8.78 0.59
N ASN A 116 -0.01 7.84 -0.30
CA ASN A 116 -1.09 8.03 -1.26
C ASN A 116 -2.47 7.66 -0.70
N LYS A 117 -3.12 8.63 -0.05
CA LYS A 117 -4.48 8.49 0.54
C LYS A 117 -5.59 8.20 -0.46
N ASN A 118 -5.33 8.33 -1.77
CA ASN A 118 -6.28 7.96 -2.81
C ASN A 118 -6.24 6.47 -3.13
N THR A 119 -5.38 5.69 -2.47
CA THR A 119 -5.35 4.23 -2.54
C THR A 119 -5.85 3.63 -1.24
N ILE A 120 -6.32 2.37 -1.28
CA ILE A 120 -6.78 1.66 -0.09
C ILE A 120 -5.68 1.54 0.99
N PHE A 121 -4.43 1.39 0.56
CA PHE A 121 -3.26 1.29 1.45
C PHE A 121 -3.03 2.60 2.20
N GLY A 122 -2.98 3.73 1.49
CA GLY A 122 -2.76 5.03 2.10
C GLY A 122 -3.96 5.51 2.91
N LEU A 123 -5.19 5.19 2.48
CA LEU A 123 -6.40 5.43 3.27
C LEU A 123 -6.30 4.67 4.61
N ALA A 124 -6.05 3.36 4.56
CA ALA A 124 -5.94 2.52 5.77
C ALA A 124 -4.82 2.96 6.71
N TRP A 125 -3.66 3.33 6.16
CA TRP A 125 -2.56 3.91 6.92
C TRP A 125 -2.99 5.19 7.63
N SER A 126 -3.58 6.13 6.89
CA SER A 126 -4.00 7.42 7.43
C SER A 126 -5.06 7.32 8.52
N GLU A 127 -6.00 6.40 8.39
CA GLU A 127 -7.06 6.16 9.38
C GLU A 127 -6.51 5.46 10.62
N THR A 128 -5.52 4.56 10.47
CA THR A 128 -4.81 3.99 11.62
C THR A 128 -4.05 5.07 12.39
N LEU A 129 -3.33 5.96 11.70
CA LEU A 129 -2.63 7.07 12.35
C LEU A 129 -3.59 8.03 13.08
N LYS A 130 -4.78 8.28 12.52
CA LYS A 130 -5.85 9.04 13.22
C LYS A 130 -6.27 8.33 14.51
N LYS A 131 -6.50 7.01 14.47
CA LYS A 131 -6.84 6.19 15.65
C LYS A 131 -5.71 6.14 16.68
N GLN A 132 -4.46 6.05 16.25
CA GLN A 132 -3.27 5.99 17.13
C GLN A 132 -3.05 7.26 17.95
N LYS A 133 -3.50 8.43 17.47
CA LYS A 133 -3.49 9.67 18.26
C LYS A 133 -4.38 9.58 19.51
N ILE A 134 -5.39 8.70 19.50
CA ILE A 134 -6.34 8.51 20.58
C ILE A 134 -5.99 7.25 21.39
N ASN A 135 -5.65 6.17 20.68
CA ASN A 135 -5.24 4.89 21.24
C ASN A 135 -3.95 4.42 20.56
N PRO A 136 -2.77 4.61 21.19
CA PRO A 136 -1.48 4.20 20.62
C PRO A 136 -1.40 2.73 20.21
N ASP A 137 -2.21 1.86 20.82
CA ASP A 137 -2.26 0.42 20.51
C ASP A 137 -3.22 0.08 19.36
N ALA A 138 -3.76 1.08 18.66
CA ALA A 138 -4.60 0.86 17.49
C ALA A 138 -3.80 0.14 16.40
N LYS A 139 -4.31 -1.03 16.00
CA LYS A 139 -3.67 -1.89 15.02
C LYS A 139 -3.79 -1.32 13.61
N HIS A 140 -2.75 -1.55 12.81
CA HIS A 140 -2.79 -1.33 11.38
C HIS A 140 -3.72 -2.34 10.70
N THR A 141 -4.19 -1.95 9.51
CA THR A 141 -4.96 -2.85 8.64
C THR A 141 -4.00 -3.80 7.93
N SER A 142 -4.22 -5.10 8.04
CA SER A 142 -3.46 -6.09 7.28
C SER A 142 -4.04 -6.30 5.89
N PHE A 143 -3.19 -6.69 4.94
CA PHE A 143 -3.58 -6.91 3.55
C PHE A 143 -3.27 -8.34 3.14
N ARG A 144 -4.30 -9.13 2.86
CA ARG A 144 -4.17 -10.54 2.48
C ARG A 144 -4.15 -10.67 0.97
N THR A 145 -3.19 -11.43 0.45
CA THR A 145 -3.16 -11.94 -0.93
C THR A 145 -3.43 -13.45 -0.92
N GLU A 146 -3.49 -14.09 -2.08
CA GLU A 146 -3.64 -15.56 -2.16
C GLU A 146 -2.48 -16.32 -1.50
N GLY A 147 -1.27 -15.74 -1.47
CA GLY A 147 -0.06 -16.42 -1.03
C GLY A 147 0.47 -16.02 0.35
N PHE A 148 0.15 -14.80 0.80
CA PHE A 148 0.73 -14.21 2.01
C PHE A 148 -0.07 -12.99 2.49
N THR A 149 0.18 -12.58 3.74
CA THR A 149 -0.46 -11.42 4.37
C THR A 149 0.58 -10.39 4.77
N PHE A 150 0.39 -9.16 4.32
CA PHE A 150 1.11 -7.97 4.77
C PHE A 150 0.50 -7.49 6.10
N GLN A 151 1.32 -7.12 7.07
CA GLN A 151 0.84 -6.62 8.36
C GLN A 151 0.27 -5.21 8.24
N ASP A 152 0.83 -4.40 7.33
CA ASP A 152 0.37 -3.05 7.05
C ASP A 152 0.73 -2.55 5.64
N ALA A 153 0.53 -1.26 5.39
CA ALA A 153 0.83 -0.62 4.11
C ALA A 153 2.33 -0.38 3.88
N SER A 154 3.17 -0.39 4.92
CA SER A 154 4.64 -0.35 4.81
C SER A 154 5.12 -1.58 4.07
N ASP A 155 4.68 -2.74 4.54
CA ASP A 155 5.05 -4.05 4.01
C ASP A 155 4.76 -4.15 2.50
N VAL A 156 3.60 -3.64 2.07
CA VAL A 156 3.20 -3.56 0.66
C VAL A 156 4.19 -2.70 -0.14
N GLY A 157 4.57 -1.54 0.39
CA GLY A 157 5.56 -0.64 -0.23
C GLY A 157 6.94 -1.26 -0.34
N ASN A 158 7.42 -1.90 0.73
CA ASN A 158 8.72 -2.56 0.78
C ASN A 158 8.80 -3.73 -0.19
N TYR A 159 7.75 -4.57 -0.22
CA TYR A 159 7.64 -5.63 -1.22
C TYR A 159 7.67 -5.06 -2.64
N ASN A 160 6.89 -4.02 -2.91
CA ASN A 160 6.85 -3.41 -4.23
C ASN A 160 8.20 -2.80 -4.63
N ALA A 161 8.96 -2.22 -3.70
CA ALA A 161 10.30 -1.69 -3.96
C ALA A 161 11.25 -2.80 -4.44
N GLY A 162 11.33 -3.92 -3.73
CA GLY A 162 12.16 -5.06 -4.13
C GLY A 162 11.68 -5.73 -5.43
N PHE A 163 10.36 -5.81 -5.62
CA PHE A 163 9.78 -6.36 -6.84
C PHE A 163 10.11 -5.50 -8.07
N THR A 164 9.83 -4.19 -8.00
CA THR A 164 10.07 -3.26 -9.12
C THR A 164 11.57 -3.02 -9.38
N GLY A 165 12.40 -2.98 -8.34
CA GLY A 165 13.84 -2.81 -8.48
C GLY A 165 14.46 -3.91 -9.34
N SER A 166 13.95 -5.14 -9.18
CA SER A 166 14.36 -6.32 -9.97
C SER A 166 13.88 -6.29 -11.43
N TRP A 167 12.93 -5.42 -11.79
CA TRP A 167 12.41 -5.26 -13.15
C TRP A 167 13.00 -4.07 -13.93
N THR A 168 13.75 -3.19 -13.27
CA THR A 168 14.44 -2.05 -13.92
C THR A 168 15.34 -2.47 -15.08
N TYR A 169 15.69 -1.51 -15.96
CA TYR A 169 16.51 -1.76 -17.14
C TYR A 169 15.98 -2.93 -18.00
N ASN A 170 14.69 -2.91 -18.31
CA ASN A 170 13.99 -3.93 -19.08
C ASN A 170 14.20 -5.36 -18.53
N GLY A 171 14.10 -5.54 -17.21
CA GLY A 171 14.30 -6.83 -16.53
C GLY A 171 15.76 -7.17 -16.24
N GLY A 172 16.69 -6.22 -16.46
CA GLY A 172 18.08 -6.33 -15.98
C GLY A 172 18.15 -6.34 -14.45
N GLY A 173 17.34 -5.48 -13.82
CA GLY A 173 17.25 -5.31 -12.37
C GLY A 173 18.38 -4.46 -11.80
N ILE A 174 18.09 -3.81 -10.67
CA ILE A 174 19.10 -3.19 -9.83
C ILE A 174 19.80 -4.28 -9.02
N TYR A 175 21.09 -4.12 -8.74
CA TYR A 175 21.81 -5.06 -7.87
C TYR A 175 21.12 -5.15 -6.49
N PRO A 176 20.87 -6.36 -5.94
CA PRO A 176 20.08 -6.54 -4.71
C PRO A 176 20.55 -5.69 -3.53
N VAL A 177 21.86 -5.51 -3.36
CA VAL A 177 22.40 -4.68 -2.28
C VAL A 177 21.84 -3.25 -2.32
N LEU A 178 21.67 -2.67 -3.52
CA LEU A 178 21.19 -1.30 -3.68
C LEU A 178 19.68 -1.19 -3.48
N GLN A 179 18.95 -2.31 -3.60
CA GLN A 179 17.50 -2.35 -3.34
C GLN A 179 17.19 -2.41 -1.84
N VAL A 180 18.13 -2.91 -1.05
CA VAL A 180 18.02 -3.11 0.41
C VAL A 180 18.58 -1.93 1.20
N VAL A 181 19.50 -1.15 0.62
CA VAL A 181 19.99 0.05 1.30
C VAL A 181 18.82 1.06 1.32
N GLY A 182 18.22 1.26 2.49
CA GLY A 182 17.06 2.13 2.73
C GLY A 182 17.37 3.63 2.59
N ALA A 183 16.79 4.48 3.44
CA ALA A 183 16.78 5.95 3.29
C ALA A 183 18.17 6.62 3.10
N GLY A 184 19.27 6.00 3.56
CA GLY A 184 20.65 6.48 3.32
C GLY A 184 21.08 6.40 1.84
N PHE A 185 20.42 5.56 1.04
CA PHE A 185 20.67 5.37 -0.38
C PHE A 185 20.37 6.61 -1.21
N VAL A 186 19.46 7.50 -0.79
CA VAL A 186 19.15 8.72 -1.56
C VAL A 186 20.31 9.70 -1.53
N GLU A 187 21.05 9.79 -0.43
CA GLU A 187 22.29 10.57 -0.36
C GLU A 187 23.40 9.89 -1.18
N THR A 188 23.57 8.57 -1.04
CA THR A 188 24.50 7.79 -1.85
C THR A 188 24.20 7.90 -3.37
N LEU A 189 22.91 8.03 -3.75
CA LEU A 189 22.48 8.21 -5.13
C LEU A 189 22.67 9.64 -5.64
N LYS A 190 22.57 10.66 -4.78
CA LYS A 190 22.96 12.02 -5.15
C LYS A 190 24.44 12.05 -5.52
N ASP A 191 25.29 11.39 -4.74
CA ASP A 191 26.72 11.23 -5.04
C ASP A 191 26.94 10.40 -6.32
N PHE A 192 26.13 9.36 -6.53
CA PHE A 192 26.09 8.56 -7.77
C PHE A 192 25.75 9.40 -9.01
N SER A 193 24.80 10.33 -8.89
CA SER A 193 24.40 11.24 -9.98
C SER A 193 25.45 12.30 -10.30
N ASN A 194 26.33 12.61 -9.33
CA ASN A 194 27.44 13.54 -9.46
C ASN A 194 28.71 12.90 -10.06
N GLY A 195 28.68 11.60 -10.35
CA GLY A 195 29.75 10.88 -11.04
C GLY A 195 30.75 10.13 -10.15
N ASP A 196 30.57 10.11 -8.82
CA ASP A 196 31.47 9.43 -7.87
C ASP A 196 31.13 7.94 -7.69
N PHE A 197 31.12 7.23 -8.81
CA PHE A 197 30.73 5.81 -8.89
C PHE A 197 31.64 4.91 -8.04
N HIS A 198 32.92 5.26 -7.93
CA HIS A 198 33.92 4.45 -7.26
C HIS A 198 33.79 4.52 -5.73
N ASP A 199 33.39 5.67 -5.18
CA ASP A 199 33.29 5.87 -3.73
C ASP A 199 31.99 5.31 -3.16
N ALA A 200 30.87 5.47 -3.88
CA ALA A 200 29.62 4.80 -3.55
C ALA A 200 29.77 3.26 -3.61
N PHE A 201 30.42 2.74 -4.67
CA PHE A 201 30.65 1.31 -4.81
C PHE A 201 31.69 0.77 -3.81
N ASN A 202 32.70 1.55 -3.42
CA ASN A 202 33.67 1.17 -2.39
C ASN A 202 33.08 1.18 -0.97
N GLN A 203 32.26 2.18 -0.63
CA GLN A 203 31.53 2.19 0.64
C GLN A 203 30.60 0.98 0.70
N THR A 204 29.88 0.71 -0.39
CA THR A 204 29.05 -0.50 -0.51
C THR A 204 29.92 -1.75 -0.38
N ASN A 205 31.04 -1.90 -1.11
CA ASN A 205 32.03 -3.01 -1.04
C ASN A 205 32.65 -3.23 0.35
N GLN A 206 32.85 -2.20 1.15
CA GLN A 206 33.27 -2.35 2.55
C GLN A 206 32.18 -2.99 3.42
N LEU A 207 30.90 -2.86 3.06
CA LEU A 207 29.78 -3.59 3.68
C LEU A 207 29.65 -5.05 3.21
N PHE A 208 30.18 -5.43 2.04
CA PHE A 208 30.07 -6.81 1.48
C PHE A 208 30.89 -7.87 2.23
N GLY A 209 31.65 -7.50 3.26
CA GLY A 209 32.34 -8.46 4.15
C GLY A 209 31.42 -9.16 5.15
N MET A 210 30.15 -8.74 5.27
CA MET A 210 29.19 -9.33 6.19
C MET A 210 27.99 -9.92 5.44
N PRO A 211 27.47 -11.10 5.85
CA PRO A 211 26.15 -11.56 5.38
C PRO A 211 25.11 -10.47 5.64
N PRO A 212 24.01 -10.41 4.87
CA PRO A 212 23.01 -9.36 4.97
C PRO A 212 22.25 -9.50 6.30
N LEU A 213 22.87 -9.04 7.37
CA LEU A 213 22.16 -8.56 8.55
C LEU A 213 21.40 -7.31 8.11
N PRO A 214 20.18 -7.05 8.63
CA PRO A 214 19.41 -5.86 8.30
C PRO A 214 20.34 -4.65 8.45
N PRO A 215 20.71 -3.99 7.35
CA PRO A 215 21.72 -2.96 7.45
C PRO A 215 21.03 -1.64 7.84
N PHE A 216 21.72 -0.81 8.62
CA PHE A 216 21.36 0.60 8.87
C PHE A 216 20.16 0.92 9.78
N GLY A 217 19.74 0.00 10.65
CA GLY A 217 18.69 0.29 11.63
C GLY A 217 17.28 0.32 11.03
N ASP A 218 17.11 -0.22 9.82
CA ASP A 218 15.80 -0.59 9.27
C ASP A 218 15.20 -1.74 10.09
N GLU A 219 13.87 -1.80 10.10
CA GLU A 219 13.14 -2.85 10.80
C GLU A 219 13.31 -4.20 10.06
N VAL A 220 13.28 -5.30 10.82
CA VAL A 220 13.57 -6.65 10.29
C VAL A 220 12.54 -7.07 9.23
N ASP A 221 11.31 -6.59 9.37
CA ASP A 221 10.19 -6.77 8.44
C ASP A 221 10.38 -5.98 7.13
N ASP A 222 10.86 -4.73 7.17
CA ASP A 222 11.18 -3.94 5.98
C ASP A 222 12.16 -4.70 5.06
N PHE A 223 13.24 -5.21 5.66
CA PHE A 223 14.24 -6.04 4.98
C PHE A 223 13.63 -7.34 4.41
N PHE A 224 12.78 -8.00 5.19
CA PHE A 224 12.12 -9.24 4.79
C PHE A 224 11.23 -9.00 3.56
N TRP A 225 10.35 -8.01 3.59
CA TRP A 225 9.40 -7.75 2.51
C TRP A 225 10.09 -7.29 1.24
N ASN A 226 11.10 -6.43 1.34
CA ASN A 226 11.93 -6.05 0.19
C ASN A 226 12.59 -7.28 -0.45
N THR A 227 13.22 -8.14 0.36
CA THR A 227 13.87 -9.37 -0.12
C THR A 227 12.88 -10.36 -0.71
N PHE A 228 11.68 -10.43 -0.14
CA PHE A 228 10.61 -11.29 -0.64
C PHE A 228 10.05 -10.79 -1.98
N GLY A 229 9.91 -9.47 -2.15
CA GLY A 229 9.56 -8.83 -3.41
C GLY A 229 10.59 -9.11 -4.51
N MET A 230 11.89 -8.96 -4.20
CA MET A 230 12.99 -9.31 -5.11
C MET A 230 12.91 -10.78 -5.53
N SER A 231 12.79 -11.69 -4.55
CA SER A 231 12.72 -13.12 -4.79
C SER A 231 11.53 -13.51 -5.68
N SER A 232 10.38 -12.89 -5.46
CA SER A 232 9.16 -13.11 -6.24
C SER A 232 9.34 -12.64 -7.69
N SER A 233 9.94 -11.46 -7.90
CA SER A 233 10.30 -10.99 -9.24
C SER A 233 11.30 -11.93 -9.94
N LEU A 234 12.32 -12.41 -9.24
CA LEU A 234 13.31 -13.32 -9.82
C LEU A 234 12.71 -14.68 -10.21
N LYS A 235 11.75 -15.19 -9.43
CA LYS A 235 10.97 -16.39 -9.79
C LYS A 235 10.16 -16.15 -11.06
N GLU A 236 9.47 -15.01 -11.14
CA GLU A 236 8.68 -14.64 -12.32
C GLU A 236 9.54 -14.48 -13.59
N GLN A 237 10.76 -13.97 -13.44
CA GLN A 237 11.75 -13.89 -14.52
C GLN A 237 12.38 -15.25 -14.89
N GLY A 238 12.10 -16.33 -14.15
CA GLY A 238 12.75 -17.64 -14.32
C GLY A 238 14.21 -17.68 -13.88
N LYS A 239 14.67 -16.68 -13.11
CA LYS A 239 16.04 -16.58 -12.58
C LYS A 239 16.20 -17.28 -11.23
N LEU A 240 15.11 -17.53 -10.51
CA LEU A 240 15.07 -18.28 -9.25
C LEU A 240 14.11 -19.47 -9.42
N LYS A 241 14.51 -20.66 -8.96
CA LYS A 241 13.70 -21.89 -9.02
C LYS A 241 12.94 -22.11 -7.72
#